data_AF-A0A804NL73-F1
#
_entry.id   AF-A0A804NL73-F1
#
_cell.length_a   1.000
_cell.length_b   1.000
_cell.length_c   1.000
_cell.angle_alpha   90.00
_cell.angle_beta   90.00
_cell.angle_gamma   90.00
#
_symmetry.space_group_name_H-M   'P 1'
#
loop_
_entity.id
_entity.type
_entity.pdbx_description
1 polymer ?
#
loop_
_entity_poly.entity_id
_entity_poly.type
_entity_poly.pdbx_seq_one_letter_code
_entity_poly.pdbx_strand_id
1 'polypeptide(L)'
;MAIRSKAWISLLLALAVALSARAEEEPAAAAEGEAVLTLDVDSFDEAVAKHPFMVVEFYAPWCGHCKKLAPEYENAAKALSKHDPPIVLAKVDANEEKNRPLATKYEIQGFPTIKIFRDQGKNIQEYKGPREADGIVDYLKKQVGPASKEIKSPEDATALIDDKKIYIVGIFAEFSGTEFTNFMEVAEKLRSDYDFGHTLHANHLPRGDAAVERPLVRLLKPFDELVVDSKDFDVAALMKFIDASTIPRVVTFDKNPDNHPYLMKFFQSSAPKAMLFLNFSTGPFDSFKSAYSAAAEEFKDKEIKFLIGDIEASQGAFQYFGLKEDQTPLILIQDGDSKKFLKVHVEADQIVAWLKEYFVSAG
;
A
#
# COMPACT_ATOMS: atom_id res chain seq x y z
N MET A 1 2.09 94.54 31.87
CA MET A 1 2.32 93.10 32.00
C MET A 1 1.54 92.38 30.90
N ALA A 2 2.18 92.13 29.75
CA ALA A 2 1.78 91.12 28.76
C ALA A 2 2.87 91.10 27.68
N ILE A 3 3.35 89.90 27.38
CA ILE A 3 4.61 89.59 26.72
C ILE A 3 4.34 89.18 25.26
N ARG A 4 5.30 89.53 24.39
CA ARG A 4 5.67 89.06 23.04
C ARG A 4 5.14 87.65 22.66
N SER A 5 4.80 87.32 21.41
CA SER A 5 5.74 87.08 20.28
C SER A 5 4.94 86.55 19.07
N LYS A 6 5.12 87.11 17.87
CA LYS A 6 5.82 86.57 16.68
C LYS A 6 5.39 85.18 16.18
N ALA A 7 4.71 85.22 15.02
CA ALA A 7 4.86 84.43 13.78
C ALA A 7 5.38 82.98 13.84
N TRP A 8 4.80 82.09 13.02
CA TRP A 8 5.50 81.44 11.89
C TRP A 8 4.53 80.67 10.97
N ILE A 9 4.82 80.79 9.67
CA ILE A 9 4.19 80.16 8.52
C ILE A 9 4.36 78.63 8.65
N SER A 10 3.27 77.88 8.55
CA SER A 10 3.34 76.41 8.47
C SER A 10 2.89 75.92 7.09
N LEU A 11 3.88 75.30 6.46
CA LEU A 11 4.00 74.71 5.15
C LEU A 11 2.95 73.59 4.92
N LEU A 12 2.23 73.64 3.81
CA LEU A 12 1.44 72.51 3.29
C LEU A 12 2.41 71.43 2.79
N LEU A 13 2.53 70.32 3.54
CA LEU A 13 3.24 69.13 3.11
C LEU A 13 2.19 68.11 2.62
N ALA A 14 2.05 67.97 1.31
CA ALA A 14 1.29 66.89 0.70
C ALA A 14 2.10 65.58 0.86
N LEU A 15 1.67 64.72 1.78
CA LEU A 15 2.22 63.38 1.93
C LEU A 15 1.44 62.44 1.00
N ALA A 16 2.02 62.14 -0.16
CA ALA A 16 1.52 61.07 -1.02
C ALA A 16 1.84 59.72 -0.35
N VAL A 17 0.84 59.13 0.31
CA VAL A 17 0.90 57.74 0.75
C VAL A 17 0.64 56.87 -0.48
N ALA A 18 1.71 56.32 -1.05
CA ALA A 18 1.58 55.21 -2.00
C ALA A 18 1.06 53.99 -1.23
N LEU A 19 -0.25 53.74 -1.31
CA LEU A 19 -0.79 52.42 -0.97
C LEU A 19 -0.20 51.43 -1.98
N SER A 20 0.80 50.66 -1.54
CA SER A 20 1.17 49.43 -2.22
C SER A 20 0.00 48.47 -2.04
N ALA A 21 -0.82 48.34 -3.07
CA ALA A 21 -1.81 47.28 -3.15
C ALA A 21 -1.04 45.96 -3.17
N ARG A 22 -1.02 45.30 -2.02
CA ARG A 22 -0.60 43.90 -1.91
C ARG A 22 -1.68 43.12 -2.66
N ALA A 23 -1.38 42.73 -3.91
CA ALA A 23 -2.18 41.76 -4.62
C ALA A 23 -2.21 40.49 -3.76
N GLU A 24 -3.38 40.14 -3.25
CA GLU A 24 -3.65 38.77 -2.83
C GLU A 24 -3.61 37.94 -4.11
N GLU A 25 -2.59 37.09 -4.26
CA GLU A 25 -2.52 36.13 -5.36
C GLU A 25 -3.70 35.16 -5.24
N GLU A 26 -4.55 35.17 -6.27
CA GLU A 26 -5.64 34.21 -6.43
C GLU A 26 -5.10 32.79 -6.51
N PRO A 27 -5.86 31.77 -6.05
CA PRO A 27 -5.48 30.38 -6.23
C PRO A 27 -5.24 30.09 -7.71
N ALA A 28 -4.21 29.27 -8.02
CA ALA A 28 -4.15 28.54 -9.28
C ALA A 28 -5.48 27.77 -9.48
N ALA A 29 -6.38 28.38 -10.26
CA ALA A 29 -7.71 27.85 -10.51
C ALA A 29 -7.62 26.70 -11.51
N ALA A 30 -8.49 25.70 -11.37
CA ALA A 30 -8.75 24.76 -12.45
C ALA A 30 -9.07 25.54 -13.73
N ALA A 31 -8.56 25.11 -14.88
CA ALA A 31 -8.97 25.70 -16.16
C ALA A 31 -10.50 25.66 -16.25
N GLU A 32 -11.13 26.78 -16.64
CA GLU A 32 -12.59 26.92 -16.58
C GLU A 32 -13.32 25.70 -17.19
N GLY A 33 -13.97 24.90 -16.33
CA GLY A 33 -14.75 23.72 -16.72
C GLY A 33 -14.18 22.35 -16.32
N GLU A 34 -12.90 22.26 -15.95
CA GLU A 34 -12.28 21.02 -15.44
C GLU A 34 -12.32 20.96 -13.91
N ALA A 35 -12.51 19.76 -13.34
CA ALA A 35 -12.47 19.56 -11.89
C ALA A 35 -11.07 19.15 -11.40
N VAL A 36 -10.21 18.69 -12.30
CA VAL A 36 -8.83 18.32 -12.00
C VAL A 36 -7.93 19.55 -12.19
N LEU A 37 -7.11 19.86 -11.18
CA LEU A 37 -6.12 20.93 -11.28
C LEU A 37 -5.00 20.55 -12.26
N THR A 38 -4.67 21.43 -13.20
CA THR A 38 -3.50 21.23 -14.05
C THR A 38 -2.31 21.93 -13.40
N LEU A 39 -1.27 21.16 -13.08
CA LEU A 39 -0.06 21.66 -12.44
C LEU A 39 1.14 21.48 -13.36
N ASP A 40 2.16 22.29 -13.11
CA ASP A 40 3.48 22.23 -13.72
C ASP A 40 4.56 22.52 -12.69
N VAL A 41 5.83 22.52 -13.12
CA VAL A 41 6.98 22.73 -12.24
C VAL A 41 6.91 24.03 -11.41
N ASP A 42 6.24 25.06 -11.91
CA ASP A 42 6.15 26.37 -11.25
C ASP A 42 5.04 26.42 -10.19
N SER A 43 3.94 25.68 -10.41
CA SER A 43 2.75 25.68 -9.54
C SER A 43 2.67 24.50 -8.56
N PHE A 44 3.47 23.45 -8.78
CA PHE A 44 3.34 22.17 -8.07
C PHE A 44 3.56 22.28 -6.56
N ASP A 45 4.69 22.83 -6.13
CA ASP A 45 5.08 22.85 -4.72
C ASP A 45 4.13 23.72 -3.89
N GLU A 46 3.63 24.82 -4.45
CA GLU A 46 2.61 25.66 -3.81
C GLU A 46 1.29 24.90 -3.63
N ALA A 47 0.83 24.23 -4.69
CA ALA A 47 -0.40 23.45 -4.66
C ALA A 47 -0.32 22.33 -3.60
N VAL A 48 0.78 21.58 -3.56
CA VAL A 48 0.99 20.54 -2.53
C VAL A 48 1.05 21.14 -1.12
N ALA A 49 1.68 22.30 -0.94
CA ALA A 49 1.77 22.95 0.37
C ALA A 49 0.40 23.45 0.87
N LYS A 50 -0.50 23.86 -0.04
CA LYS A 50 -1.83 24.39 0.28
C LYS A 50 -2.83 23.32 0.70
N HIS A 51 -2.67 22.10 0.22
CA HIS A 51 -3.63 21.02 0.43
C HIS A 51 -3.05 19.91 1.33
N PRO A 52 -3.63 19.65 2.52
CA PRO A 52 -3.16 18.57 3.40
C PRO A 52 -3.21 17.17 2.78
N PHE A 53 -4.13 16.98 1.82
CA PHE A 53 -4.28 15.75 1.04
C PHE A 53 -4.55 16.12 -0.43
N MET A 54 -3.66 15.70 -1.33
CA MET A 54 -3.79 15.90 -2.77
C MET A 54 -3.40 14.63 -3.52
N VAL A 55 -4.06 14.35 -4.64
CA VAL A 55 -3.75 13.23 -5.51
C VAL A 55 -3.34 13.75 -6.88
N VAL A 56 -2.17 13.34 -7.37
CA VAL A 56 -1.63 13.85 -8.63
C VAL A 56 -1.40 12.70 -9.62
N GLU A 57 -2.00 12.83 -10.80
CA GLU A 57 -1.71 11.99 -11.96
C GLU A 57 -0.54 12.57 -12.75
N PHE A 58 0.54 11.81 -12.90
CA PHE A 58 1.61 12.09 -13.87
C PHE A 58 1.30 11.34 -15.15
N TYR A 59 1.06 12.08 -16.24
CA TYR A 59 0.57 11.54 -17.51
C TYR A 59 1.42 11.97 -18.70
N ALA A 60 1.10 11.40 -19.86
CA ALA A 60 1.61 11.85 -21.16
C ALA A 60 0.47 11.89 -22.20
N PRO A 61 0.37 12.92 -23.07
CA PRO A 61 -0.74 13.08 -24.01
C PRO A 61 -0.88 11.96 -25.04
N TRP A 62 0.20 11.24 -25.34
CA TRP A 62 0.21 10.12 -26.28
C TRP A 62 -0.15 8.77 -25.63
N CYS A 63 -0.18 8.69 -24.29
CA CYS A 63 -0.41 7.44 -23.58
C CYS A 63 -1.89 7.01 -23.65
N GLY A 64 -2.15 5.84 -24.23
CA GLY A 64 -3.50 5.29 -24.34
C GLY A 64 -4.18 5.02 -22.99
N HIS A 65 -3.41 4.63 -21.97
CA HIS A 65 -3.96 4.42 -20.62
C HIS A 65 -4.35 5.74 -19.94
N CYS A 66 -3.57 6.81 -20.11
CA CYS A 66 -3.90 8.14 -19.61
C CYS A 66 -5.18 8.67 -20.27
N LYS A 67 -5.32 8.51 -21.59
CA LYS A 67 -6.54 8.92 -22.31
C LYS A 67 -7.80 8.21 -21.80
N LYS A 68 -7.68 6.94 -21.41
CA LYS A 68 -8.78 6.17 -20.82
C LYS A 68 -9.11 6.61 -19.39
N LEU A 69 -8.08 6.94 -18.60
CA LEU A 69 -8.24 7.37 -17.21
C LEU A 69 -8.80 8.80 -17.10
N ALA A 70 -8.41 9.71 -17.99
CA ALA A 70 -8.78 11.12 -17.93
C ALA A 70 -10.28 11.40 -17.64
N PRO A 71 -11.27 10.80 -18.35
CA PRO A 71 -12.68 11.03 -18.04
C PRO A 71 -13.10 10.48 -16.67
N GLU A 72 -12.55 9.33 -16.25
CA GLU A 72 -12.83 8.74 -14.94
C GLU A 72 -12.24 9.60 -13.80
N TYR A 73 -11.04 10.13 -14.01
CA TYR A 73 -10.34 11.00 -13.05
C TYR A 73 -11.06 12.35 -12.88
N GLU A 74 -11.58 12.93 -13.96
CA GLU A 74 -12.43 14.13 -13.91
C GLU A 74 -13.74 13.89 -13.15
N ASN A 75 -14.41 12.76 -13.42
CA ASN A 75 -15.64 12.41 -12.71
C ASN A 75 -15.39 12.17 -11.21
N ALA A 76 -14.29 11.48 -10.87
CA ALA A 76 -13.87 11.30 -9.50
C ALA A 76 -13.58 12.65 -8.82
N ALA A 77 -12.85 13.55 -9.48
CA ALA A 77 -12.54 14.90 -8.96
C ALA A 77 -13.81 15.70 -8.65
N LYS A 78 -14.83 15.65 -9.53
CA LYS A 78 -16.14 16.30 -9.31
C LYS A 78 -16.90 15.74 -8.11
N ALA A 79 -16.78 14.44 -7.85
CA ALA A 79 -17.42 13.80 -6.71
C ALA A 79 -16.66 14.10 -5.41
N LEU A 80 -15.32 14.07 -5.46
CA LEU A 80 -14.42 14.24 -4.33
C LEU A 80 -14.29 15.68 -3.85
N SER A 81 -14.48 16.66 -4.73
CA SER A 81 -14.55 18.08 -4.34
C SER A 81 -15.73 18.40 -3.41
N LYS A 82 -16.75 17.52 -3.38
CA LYS A 82 -17.91 17.62 -2.47
C LYS A 82 -17.69 16.92 -1.13
N HIS A 83 -16.56 16.24 -0.94
CA HIS A 83 -16.19 15.67 0.35
C HIS A 83 -15.85 16.79 1.35
N ASP A 84 -15.94 16.51 2.65
CA ASP A 84 -15.54 17.43 3.71
C ASP A 84 -14.45 16.78 4.60
N PRO A 85 -13.19 17.28 4.57
CA PRO A 85 -12.70 18.36 3.72
C PRO A 85 -12.58 17.93 2.24
N PRO A 86 -12.61 18.87 1.27
CA PRO A 86 -12.49 18.54 -0.15
C PRO A 86 -11.23 17.76 -0.49
N ILE A 87 -11.36 16.68 -1.26
CA ILE A 87 -10.23 15.90 -1.77
C ILE A 87 -9.89 16.44 -3.16
N VAL A 88 -8.66 16.96 -3.31
CA VAL A 88 -8.20 17.62 -4.54
C VAL A 88 -7.44 16.64 -5.42
N LEU A 89 -7.85 16.56 -6.68
CA LEU A 89 -7.16 15.82 -7.73
C LEU A 89 -6.48 16.81 -8.68
N ALA A 90 -5.25 16.49 -9.06
CA ALA A 90 -4.44 17.25 -9.99
C ALA A 90 -3.79 16.33 -11.05
N LYS A 91 -3.30 16.93 -12.13
CA LYS A 91 -2.57 16.27 -13.20
C LYS A 91 -1.36 17.08 -13.64
N VAL A 92 -0.28 16.40 -14.02
CA VAL A 92 0.96 16.96 -14.55
C VAL A 92 1.33 16.22 -15.83
N ASP A 93 1.54 16.94 -16.94
CA ASP A 93 2.14 16.36 -18.14
C ASP A 93 3.63 16.15 -17.87
N ALA A 94 4.00 14.94 -17.46
CA ALA A 94 5.36 14.56 -17.12
C ALA A 94 6.21 14.23 -18.36
N ASN A 95 5.61 14.22 -19.55
CA ASN A 95 6.32 14.10 -20.82
C ASN A 95 6.82 15.46 -21.33
N GLU A 96 6.19 16.56 -20.89
CA GLU A 96 6.62 17.91 -21.25
C GLU A 96 8.01 18.25 -20.71
N GLU A 97 8.86 18.88 -21.53
CA GLU A 97 10.27 19.15 -21.18
C GLU A 97 10.41 19.96 -19.89
N LYS A 98 9.54 20.97 -19.69
CA LYS A 98 9.53 21.80 -18.48
C LYS A 98 9.26 21.02 -17.19
N ASN A 99 8.51 19.92 -17.27
CA ASN A 99 8.09 19.12 -16.12
C ASN A 99 9.02 17.92 -15.84
N ARG A 100 10.08 17.72 -16.64
CA ARG A 100 11.09 16.67 -16.40
C ARG A 100 11.70 16.69 -14.99
N PRO A 101 11.95 17.85 -14.34
CA PRO A 101 12.39 17.89 -12.95
C PRO A 101 11.40 17.22 -11.99
N LEU A 102 10.09 17.41 -12.17
CA LEU A 102 9.06 16.75 -11.35
C LEU A 102 9.04 15.24 -11.59
N ALA A 103 9.08 14.81 -12.85
CA ALA A 103 9.14 13.39 -13.21
C ALA A 103 10.36 12.70 -12.58
N THR A 104 11.51 13.38 -12.55
CA THR A 104 12.74 12.87 -11.90
C THR A 104 12.60 12.85 -10.38
N LYS A 105 12.16 13.97 -9.77
CA LYS A 105 11.98 14.12 -8.30
C LYS A 105 11.07 13.05 -7.72
N TYR A 106 10.03 12.66 -8.46
CA TYR A 106 9.04 11.69 -8.02
C TYR A 106 9.19 10.30 -8.66
N GLU A 107 10.32 10.04 -9.34
CA GLU A 107 10.66 8.72 -9.90
C GLU A 107 9.58 8.16 -10.83
N ILE A 108 9.07 8.98 -11.75
CA ILE A 108 8.05 8.58 -12.70
C ILE A 108 8.68 7.76 -13.82
N GLN A 109 8.47 6.43 -13.78
CA GLN A 109 9.05 5.47 -14.72
C GLN A 109 8.10 5.06 -15.85
N GLY A 110 6.82 5.42 -15.76
CA GLY A 110 5.80 5.05 -16.73
C GLY A 110 4.53 5.89 -16.56
N PHE A 111 3.57 5.70 -17.46
CA PHE A 111 2.34 6.49 -17.47
C PHE A 111 1.08 5.60 -17.58
N PRO A 112 -0.02 5.94 -16.88
CA PRO A 112 -0.07 6.94 -15.81
C PRO A 112 0.60 6.41 -14.53
N THR A 113 1.24 7.31 -13.77
CA THR A 113 1.62 7.08 -12.38
C THR A 113 0.85 8.08 -11.53
N ILE A 114 0.13 7.59 -10.53
CA ILE A 114 -0.68 8.44 -9.65
C ILE A 114 -0.06 8.39 -8.25
N LYS A 115 0.14 9.56 -7.64
CA LYS A 115 0.70 9.67 -6.29
C LYS A 115 -0.23 10.45 -5.36
N ILE A 116 -0.28 10.03 -4.11
CA ILE A 116 -1.03 10.65 -3.02
C ILE A 116 -0.02 11.42 -2.17
N PHE A 117 -0.25 12.71 -2.03
CA PHE A 117 0.53 13.64 -1.22
C PHE A 117 -0.25 13.94 0.05
N ARG A 118 0.39 13.71 1.20
CA ARG A 118 -0.16 13.93 2.53
C ARG A 118 0.74 14.86 3.31
N ASP A 119 0.18 15.51 4.32
CA ASP A 119 0.91 16.38 5.24
C ASP A 119 1.77 17.40 4.50
N GLN A 120 1.19 18.01 3.46
CA GLN A 120 1.85 19.02 2.63
C GLN A 120 3.09 18.48 1.90
N GLY A 121 3.03 17.23 1.45
CA GLY A 121 4.09 16.56 0.68
C GLY A 121 5.17 15.88 1.52
N LYS A 122 5.01 15.81 2.85
CA LYS A 122 5.93 15.08 3.75
C LYS A 122 5.79 13.57 3.63
N ASN A 123 4.61 13.08 3.27
CA ASN A 123 4.35 11.67 3.05
C ASN A 123 3.74 11.50 1.65
N ILE A 124 4.40 10.69 0.83
CA ILE A 124 4.04 10.44 -0.56
C ILE A 124 3.88 8.95 -0.76
N GLN A 125 2.73 8.54 -1.28
CA GLN A 125 2.41 7.14 -1.56
C GLN A 125 1.96 6.97 -3.00
N GLU A 126 2.27 5.83 -3.59
CA GLU A 126 1.71 5.48 -4.89
C GLU A 126 0.25 5.04 -4.72
N TYR A 127 -0.60 5.49 -5.63
CA TYR A 127 -1.99 5.06 -5.70
C TYR A 127 -2.08 3.65 -6.28
N LYS A 128 -2.63 2.72 -5.50
CA LYS A 128 -2.81 1.30 -5.88
C LYS A 128 -4.29 0.91 -6.07
N GLY A 129 -5.18 1.89 -6.14
CA GLY A 129 -6.62 1.66 -6.26
C GLY A 129 -7.10 1.39 -7.70
N PRO A 130 -8.41 1.23 -7.89
CA PRO A 130 -9.06 1.07 -9.20
C PRO A 130 -8.88 2.29 -10.12
N ARG A 131 -9.23 2.19 -11.41
CA ARG A 131 -9.08 3.31 -12.36
C ARG A 131 -10.40 3.87 -12.86
N GLU A 132 -11.50 3.30 -12.41
CA GLU A 132 -12.87 3.73 -12.62
C GLU A 132 -13.26 4.79 -11.58
N ALA A 133 -14.08 5.77 -11.95
CA ALA A 133 -14.40 6.94 -11.13
C ALA A 133 -14.90 6.56 -9.74
N ASP A 134 -15.88 5.66 -9.64
CA ASP A 134 -16.44 5.22 -8.36
C ASP A 134 -15.38 4.54 -7.49
N GLY A 135 -14.52 3.71 -8.11
CA GLY A 135 -13.42 3.04 -7.41
C GLY A 135 -12.36 4.01 -6.90
N ILE A 136 -12.06 5.08 -7.66
CA ILE A 136 -11.18 6.17 -7.23
C ILE A 136 -11.80 6.90 -6.04
N VAL A 137 -13.10 7.23 -6.11
CA VAL A 137 -13.82 7.94 -5.04
C VAL A 137 -13.78 7.13 -3.74
N ASP A 138 -14.15 5.86 -3.79
CA ASP A 138 -14.20 5.00 -2.60
C ASP A 138 -12.81 4.78 -2.00
N TYR A 139 -11.81 4.53 -2.86
CA TYR A 139 -10.43 4.38 -2.42
C TYR A 139 -9.93 5.66 -1.74
N LEU A 140 -10.13 6.84 -2.33
CA LEU A 140 -9.61 8.09 -1.77
C LEU A 140 -10.34 8.53 -0.51
N LYS A 141 -11.65 8.27 -0.38
CA LYS A 141 -12.38 8.47 0.88
C LYS A 141 -11.83 7.59 2.00
N LYS A 142 -11.48 6.34 1.70
CA LYS A 142 -10.80 5.46 2.66
C LYS A 142 -9.41 5.99 3.01
N GLN A 143 -8.69 6.52 2.02
CA GLN A 143 -7.33 7.03 2.19
C GLN A 143 -7.25 8.41 2.87
N VAL A 144 -8.28 9.27 2.84
CA VAL A 144 -8.23 10.56 3.56
C VAL A 144 -8.47 10.41 5.07
N GLY A 145 -9.15 9.32 5.48
CA GLY A 145 -9.43 9.05 6.89
C GLY A 145 -8.17 8.75 7.72
N PRO A 146 -8.33 8.46 9.03
CA PRO A 146 -7.20 8.06 9.86
C PRO A 146 -6.59 6.75 9.33
N ALA A 147 -5.27 6.60 9.39
CA ALA A 147 -4.59 5.37 8.96
C ALA A 147 -5.03 4.14 9.75
N SER A 148 -5.41 4.34 11.01
CA SER A 148 -5.99 3.31 11.87
C SER A 148 -7.30 3.82 12.47
N LYS A 149 -8.36 3.01 12.40
CA LYS A 149 -9.68 3.36 12.94
C LYS A 149 -9.84 2.86 14.38
N GLU A 150 -10.40 3.70 15.25
CA GLU A 150 -10.71 3.31 16.61
C GLU A 150 -11.91 2.33 16.63
N ILE A 151 -11.72 1.18 17.28
CA ILE A 151 -12.74 0.13 17.47
C ILE A 151 -13.30 0.28 18.89
N LYS A 152 -14.48 0.89 19.00
CA LYS A 152 -15.12 1.24 20.28
C LYS A 152 -16.08 0.18 20.79
N SER A 153 -16.48 -0.75 19.93
CA SER A 153 -17.47 -1.78 20.22
C SER A 153 -17.23 -3.06 19.40
N PRO A 154 -17.84 -4.20 19.78
CA PRO A 154 -17.88 -5.40 18.94
C PRO A 154 -18.58 -5.18 17.58
N GLU A 155 -19.56 -4.27 17.53
CA GLU A 155 -20.25 -3.90 16.30
C GLU A 155 -19.29 -3.19 15.33
N ASP A 156 -18.45 -2.27 15.83
CA ASP A 156 -17.40 -1.63 15.03
C ASP A 156 -16.41 -2.67 14.50
N ALA A 157 -16.01 -3.63 15.34
CA ALA A 157 -15.10 -4.69 14.94
C ALA A 157 -15.70 -5.54 13.81
N THR A 158 -16.98 -5.88 13.91
CA THR A 158 -17.71 -6.65 12.87
C THR A 158 -17.86 -5.85 11.58
N ALA A 159 -18.04 -4.53 11.66
CA ALA A 159 -18.16 -3.68 10.48
C ALA A 159 -16.81 -3.42 9.78
N LEU A 160 -15.71 -3.46 10.52
CA LEU A 160 -14.38 -3.13 10.00
C LEU A 160 -13.56 -4.35 9.60
N ILE A 161 -13.71 -5.47 10.31
CA ILE A 161 -12.87 -6.66 10.16
C ILE A 161 -13.59 -7.67 9.27
N ASP A 162 -13.06 -7.85 8.06
CA ASP A 162 -13.46 -8.87 7.09
C ASP A 162 -12.59 -10.11 7.29
N ASP A 163 -13.20 -11.26 7.64
CA ASP A 163 -12.49 -12.49 7.96
C ASP A 163 -11.78 -13.13 6.77
N LYS A 164 -12.05 -12.63 5.56
CA LYS A 164 -11.38 -13.01 4.31
C LYS A 164 -10.16 -12.15 4.00
N LYS A 165 -9.89 -11.12 4.80
CA LYS A 165 -8.80 -10.17 4.56
C LYS A 165 -7.86 -10.10 5.76
N ILE A 166 -6.69 -9.54 5.51
CA ILE A 166 -5.76 -9.21 6.56
C ILE A 166 -6.23 -7.92 7.24
N TYR A 167 -6.30 -7.93 8.57
CA TYR A 167 -6.60 -6.75 9.37
C TYR A 167 -5.66 -6.67 10.57
N ILE A 168 -5.08 -5.50 10.81
CA ILE A 168 -4.05 -5.30 11.85
C ILE A 168 -4.60 -4.40 12.94
N VAL A 169 -4.62 -4.87 14.18
CA VAL A 169 -5.20 -4.17 15.32
C VAL A 169 -4.16 -3.90 16.39
N GLY A 170 -3.98 -2.63 16.77
CA GLY A 170 -3.23 -2.27 17.96
C GLY A 170 -4.14 -2.25 19.20
N ILE A 171 -3.75 -2.95 20.26
CA ILE A 171 -4.49 -3.08 21.51
C ILE A 171 -3.67 -2.38 22.60
N PHE A 172 -4.20 -1.29 23.13
CA PHE A 172 -3.46 -0.39 24.02
C PHE A 172 -4.16 -0.22 25.38
N ALA A 173 -3.41 0.31 26.36
CA ALA A 173 -3.98 0.78 27.63
C ALA A 173 -4.55 2.21 27.49
N GLU A 174 -3.92 3.03 26.65
CA GLU A 174 -4.30 4.39 26.30
C GLU A 174 -3.80 4.72 24.88
N PHE A 175 -4.41 5.70 24.23
CA PHE A 175 -3.99 6.17 22.89
C PHE A 175 -2.91 7.26 23.01
N SER A 176 -1.85 6.95 23.74
CA SER A 176 -0.72 7.83 23.97
C SER A 176 0.57 7.00 24.13
N GLY A 177 1.72 7.66 24.18
CA GLY A 177 3.02 7.00 24.37
C GLY A 177 3.70 6.54 23.07
N THR A 178 4.90 6.02 23.23
CA THR A 178 5.80 5.65 22.12
C THR A 178 5.23 4.50 21.31
N GLU A 179 4.66 3.49 21.95
CA GLU A 179 4.11 2.30 21.31
C GLU A 179 2.91 2.64 20.41
N PHE A 180 1.99 3.48 20.91
CA PHE A 180 0.87 3.97 20.10
C PHE A 180 1.37 4.83 18.92
N THR A 181 2.32 5.72 19.16
CA THR A 181 2.90 6.58 18.12
C THR A 181 3.55 5.76 17.00
N ASN A 182 4.39 4.78 17.36
CA ASN A 182 5.06 3.91 16.39
C ASN A 182 4.06 3.03 15.62
N PHE A 183 3.01 2.52 16.28
CA PHE A 183 1.94 1.80 15.60
C PHE A 183 1.21 2.67 14.57
N MET A 184 0.88 3.91 14.92
CA MET A 184 0.25 4.86 14.00
C MET A 184 1.16 5.21 12.82
N GLU A 185 2.47 5.34 13.04
CA GLU A 185 3.44 5.52 11.97
C GLU A 185 3.47 4.34 11.00
N VAL A 186 3.48 3.10 11.51
CA VAL A 186 3.42 1.89 10.68
C VAL A 186 2.10 1.80 9.93
N ALA A 187 0.97 2.10 10.59
CA ALA A 187 -0.34 2.17 9.94
C ALA A 187 -0.32 3.19 8.79
N GLU A 188 0.24 4.38 9.00
CA GLU A 188 0.32 5.41 7.94
C GLU A 188 1.18 4.93 6.76
N LYS A 189 2.31 4.25 7.02
CA LYS A 189 3.18 3.70 5.96
C LYS A 189 2.50 2.60 5.15
N LEU A 190 1.67 1.77 5.79
CA LEU A 190 1.13 0.53 5.20
C LEU A 190 -0.36 0.58 4.87
N ARG A 191 -1.05 1.71 5.10
CA ARG A 191 -2.50 1.90 4.84
C ARG A 191 -2.97 1.69 3.39
N SER A 192 -2.03 1.67 2.43
CA SER A 192 -2.34 1.35 1.04
C SER A 192 -2.38 -0.15 0.78
N ASP A 193 -1.76 -0.95 1.66
CA ASP A 193 -1.61 -2.40 1.52
C ASP A 193 -2.49 -3.17 2.52
N TYR A 194 -2.74 -2.62 3.72
CA TYR A 194 -3.55 -3.26 4.76
C TYR A 194 -4.49 -2.29 5.47
N ASP A 195 -5.51 -2.86 6.09
CA ASP A 195 -6.43 -2.17 6.98
C ASP A 195 -5.96 -2.25 8.43
N PHE A 196 -5.99 -1.09 9.10
CA PHE A 196 -5.58 -0.96 10.49
C PHE A 196 -6.73 -0.47 11.37
N GLY A 197 -6.77 -1.00 12.59
CA GLY A 197 -7.60 -0.49 13.68
C GLY A 197 -6.84 -0.42 14.99
N HIS A 198 -7.42 0.26 15.98
CA HIS A 198 -6.87 0.27 17.33
C HIS A 198 -7.99 0.28 18.36
N THR A 199 -7.72 -0.26 19.55
CA THR A 199 -8.73 -0.34 20.62
C THR A 199 -8.09 -0.34 22.00
N LEU A 200 -8.88 0.07 22.99
CA LEU A 200 -8.58 -0.13 24.41
C LEU A 200 -9.16 -1.47 24.93
N HIS A 201 -9.87 -2.23 24.11
CA HIS A 201 -10.71 -3.34 24.54
C HIS A 201 -10.54 -4.56 23.62
N ALA A 202 -9.63 -5.46 23.99
CA ALA A 202 -9.37 -6.69 23.22
C ALA A 202 -10.62 -7.57 23.04
N ASN A 203 -11.57 -7.52 23.98
CA ASN A 203 -12.83 -8.25 23.95
C ASN A 203 -13.80 -7.76 22.86
N HIS A 204 -13.53 -6.62 22.21
CA HIS A 204 -14.30 -6.20 21.03
C HIS A 204 -13.91 -6.96 19.77
N LEU A 205 -12.70 -7.53 19.73
CA LEU A 205 -12.17 -8.14 18.53
C LEU A 205 -12.72 -9.57 18.34
N PRO A 206 -12.95 -10.00 17.10
CA PRO A 206 -13.26 -11.39 16.82
C PRO A 206 -12.11 -12.26 17.33
N ARG A 207 -12.45 -13.39 17.97
CA ARG A 207 -11.46 -14.31 18.56
C ARG A 207 -10.61 -13.65 19.66
N GLY A 208 -11.12 -12.59 20.30
CA GLY A 208 -10.46 -11.92 21.41
C GLY A 208 -10.64 -12.68 22.73
N ASP A 209 -9.59 -13.35 23.20
CA ASP A 209 -9.52 -13.78 24.60
C ASP A 209 -9.59 -12.54 25.51
N ALA A 210 -10.41 -12.60 26.56
CA ALA A 210 -10.68 -11.47 27.44
C ALA A 210 -9.45 -10.97 28.23
N ALA A 211 -8.35 -11.73 28.22
CA ALA A 211 -7.09 -11.39 28.89
C ALA A 211 -5.91 -11.46 27.92
N VAL A 212 -5.60 -10.34 27.28
CA VAL A 212 -4.32 -10.13 26.58
C VAL A 212 -3.49 -9.10 27.33
N GLU A 213 -2.21 -9.38 27.49
CA GLU A 213 -1.25 -8.42 28.02
C GLU A 213 -1.02 -7.31 26.99
N ARG A 214 -1.16 -6.04 27.42
CA ARG A 214 -1.10 -4.85 26.57
C ARG A 214 0.17 -4.04 26.90
N PRO A 215 0.74 -3.27 25.96
CA PRO A 215 0.28 -3.11 24.58
C PRO A 215 0.62 -4.31 23.69
N LEU A 216 -0.19 -4.53 22.66
CA LEU A 216 -0.06 -5.66 21.74
C LEU A 216 -0.54 -5.28 20.34
N VAL A 217 0.16 -5.73 19.29
CA VAL A 217 -0.35 -5.71 17.92
C VAL A 217 -0.84 -7.10 17.55
N ARG A 218 -2.07 -7.18 17.07
CA ARG A 218 -2.73 -8.40 16.62
C ARG A 218 -2.98 -8.34 15.12
N LEU A 219 -2.48 -9.32 14.38
CA LEU A 219 -2.75 -9.52 12.98
C LEU A 219 -3.79 -10.63 12.81
N LEU A 220 -4.89 -10.31 12.14
CA LEU A 220 -5.94 -11.24 11.76
C LEU A 220 -5.76 -11.58 10.28
N LYS A 221 -5.77 -12.87 9.93
CA LYS A 221 -5.57 -13.35 8.56
C LYS A 221 -6.46 -14.56 8.21
N PRO A 222 -6.78 -14.77 6.92
CA PRO A 222 -7.65 -15.86 6.48
C PRO A 222 -6.95 -17.21 6.27
N PHE A 223 -5.65 -17.31 6.56
CA PHE A 223 -4.80 -18.48 6.30
C PHE A 223 -3.85 -18.76 7.46
N ASP A 224 -3.27 -19.96 7.49
CA ASP A 224 -2.37 -20.45 8.54
C ASP A 224 -2.95 -20.20 9.95
N GLU A 225 -2.17 -19.58 10.84
CA GLU A 225 -2.61 -19.12 12.16
C GLU A 225 -3.49 -17.89 12.00
N LEU A 226 -4.80 -18.04 12.18
CA LEU A 226 -5.74 -16.95 11.90
C LEU A 226 -5.57 -15.69 12.76
N VAL A 227 -4.78 -15.79 13.84
CA VAL A 227 -4.40 -14.71 14.74
C VAL A 227 -2.90 -14.84 15.04
N VAL A 228 -2.14 -13.76 14.83
CA VAL A 228 -0.72 -13.68 15.19
C VAL A 228 -0.47 -12.38 15.95
N ASP A 229 0.27 -12.46 17.04
CA ASP A 229 0.48 -11.35 17.96
C ASP A 229 1.96 -10.92 18.00
N SER A 230 2.22 -9.62 18.13
CA SER A 230 3.55 -9.05 18.39
C SER A 230 3.49 -8.03 19.53
N LYS A 231 4.51 -8.05 20.38
CA LYS A 231 4.73 -7.06 21.45
C LYS A 231 5.88 -6.10 21.13
N ASP A 232 6.49 -6.22 19.95
CA ASP A 232 7.55 -5.34 19.52
C ASP A 232 6.95 -4.15 18.75
N PHE A 233 7.13 -2.96 19.31
CA PHE A 233 6.65 -1.69 18.77
C PHE A 233 7.76 -0.85 18.14
N ASP A 234 8.97 -1.37 18.00
CA ASP A 234 9.94 -0.74 17.09
C ASP A 234 9.36 -0.72 15.67
N VAL A 235 9.45 0.42 14.99
CA VAL A 235 8.81 0.63 13.67
C VAL A 235 9.34 -0.39 12.65
N ALA A 236 10.64 -0.65 12.63
CA ALA A 236 11.24 -1.59 11.67
C ALA A 236 10.89 -3.04 12.02
N ALA A 237 10.93 -3.39 13.31
CA ALA A 237 10.53 -4.71 13.78
C ALA A 237 9.05 -5.01 13.48
N LEU A 238 8.17 -4.02 13.71
CA LEU A 238 6.73 -4.18 13.47
C LEU A 238 6.42 -4.29 11.97
N MET A 239 7.07 -3.50 11.12
CA MET A 239 6.96 -3.66 9.66
C MET A 239 7.44 -5.03 9.20
N LYS A 240 8.56 -5.52 9.73
CA LYS A 240 9.08 -6.87 9.43
C LYS A 240 8.11 -7.96 9.90
N PHE A 241 7.52 -7.81 11.08
CA PHE A 241 6.49 -8.71 11.60
C PHE A 241 5.27 -8.78 10.67
N ILE A 242 4.77 -7.63 10.22
CA ILE A 242 3.63 -7.57 9.28
C ILE A 242 4.01 -8.22 7.95
N ASP A 243 5.16 -7.89 7.37
CA ASP A 243 5.59 -8.49 6.10
C ASP A 243 5.70 -10.02 6.18
N ALA A 244 6.33 -10.53 7.25
CA ALA A 244 6.46 -11.97 7.48
C ALA A 244 5.11 -12.67 7.70
N SER A 245 4.16 -12.01 8.36
CA SER A 245 2.89 -12.60 8.77
C SER A 245 1.78 -12.49 7.71
N THR A 246 1.97 -11.68 6.66
CA THR A 246 0.97 -11.39 5.61
C THR A 246 1.15 -12.21 4.33
N ILE A 247 2.09 -13.14 4.33
CA ILE A 247 2.30 -14.09 3.25
C ILE A 247 1.94 -15.48 3.80
N PRO A 248 1.09 -16.25 3.11
CA PRO A 248 0.85 -17.62 3.49
C PRO A 248 2.16 -18.41 3.53
N ARG A 249 2.37 -19.15 4.62
CA ARG A 249 2.46 -20.60 4.49
C ARG A 249 3.11 -21.15 3.23
N VAL A 250 2.17 -21.65 2.43
CA VAL A 250 2.33 -22.09 1.07
C VAL A 250 1.45 -21.16 0.23
N VAL A 251 2.06 -20.38 -0.65
CA VAL A 251 1.33 -19.52 -1.57
C VAL A 251 0.66 -20.39 -2.63
N THR A 252 -0.62 -20.13 -2.92
CA THR A 252 -1.35 -20.88 -3.96
C THR A 252 -1.31 -20.12 -5.27
N PHE A 253 -0.88 -20.76 -6.35
CA PHE A 253 -0.95 -20.23 -7.71
C PHE A 253 -2.09 -20.90 -8.47
N ASP A 254 -3.24 -20.25 -8.50
CA ASP A 254 -4.42 -20.70 -9.22
C ASP A 254 -5.11 -19.51 -9.93
N LYS A 255 -6.34 -19.73 -10.42
CA LYS A 255 -7.17 -18.70 -11.06
C LYS A 255 -7.93 -17.82 -10.06
N ASN A 256 -7.78 -18.03 -8.74
CA ASN A 256 -8.48 -17.24 -7.74
C ASN A 256 -7.78 -15.88 -7.57
N PRO A 257 -8.44 -14.75 -7.88
CA PRO A 257 -7.84 -13.43 -7.78
C PRO A 257 -7.39 -13.06 -6.36
N ASP A 258 -7.99 -13.66 -5.32
CA ASP A 258 -7.60 -13.41 -3.92
C ASP A 258 -6.16 -13.88 -3.62
N ASN A 259 -5.63 -14.81 -4.42
CA ASN A 259 -4.26 -15.30 -4.27
C ASN A 259 -3.20 -14.42 -4.97
N HIS A 260 -3.61 -13.57 -5.92
CA HIS A 260 -2.69 -12.74 -6.72
C HIS A 260 -1.75 -11.85 -5.89
N PRO A 261 -2.22 -11.16 -4.82
CA PRO A 261 -1.32 -10.34 -4.00
C PRO A 261 -0.18 -11.14 -3.37
N TYR A 262 -0.46 -12.37 -2.93
CA TYR A 262 0.54 -13.25 -2.33
C TYR A 262 1.52 -13.79 -3.36
N LEU A 263 1.05 -14.09 -4.57
CA LEU A 263 1.91 -14.51 -5.70
C LEU A 263 2.90 -13.42 -6.09
N MET A 264 2.44 -12.17 -6.19
CA MET A 264 3.31 -11.05 -6.52
C MET A 264 4.44 -10.89 -5.49
N LYS A 265 4.10 -10.92 -4.19
CA LYS A 265 5.09 -10.87 -3.10
C LYS A 265 6.06 -12.06 -3.14
N PHE A 266 5.54 -13.26 -3.42
CA PHE A 266 6.35 -14.46 -3.53
C PHE A 266 7.45 -14.30 -4.59
N PHE A 267 7.10 -13.84 -5.80
CA PHE A 267 8.06 -13.69 -6.89
C PHE A 267 8.97 -12.47 -6.74
N GLN A 268 8.55 -11.41 -6.06
CA GLN A 268 9.38 -10.24 -5.75
C GLN A 268 10.42 -10.52 -4.66
N SER A 269 10.18 -11.51 -3.80
CA SER A 269 11.14 -11.90 -2.76
C SER A 269 12.45 -12.42 -3.37
N SER A 270 13.59 -12.04 -2.81
CA SER A 270 14.90 -12.62 -3.17
C SER A 270 15.19 -13.96 -2.49
N ALA A 271 14.34 -14.38 -1.55
CA ALA A 271 14.48 -15.65 -0.84
C ALA A 271 14.49 -16.86 -1.80
N PRO A 272 15.18 -17.96 -1.44
CA PRO A 272 15.01 -19.25 -2.09
C PRO A 272 13.55 -19.67 -2.19
N LYS A 273 13.17 -20.26 -3.32
CA LYS A 273 11.78 -20.63 -3.64
C LYS A 273 11.70 -22.12 -3.89
N ALA A 274 10.79 -22.81 -3.22
CA ALA A 274 10.34 -24.14 -3.58
C ALA A 274 8.94 -24.00 -4.21
N MET A 275 8.78 -24.48 -5.44
CA MET A 275 7.54 -24.36 -6.22
C MET A 275 7.09 -25.75 -6.66
N LEU A 276 6.01 -26.25 -6.07
CA LEU A 276 5.34 -27.49 -6.45
C LEU A 276 4.26 -27.19 -7.49
N PHE A 277 4.28 -27.87 -8.63
CA PHE A 277 3.24 -27.76 -9.66
C PHE A 277 2.56 -29.11 -9.89
N LEU A 278 1.22 -29.10 -9.92
CA LEU A 278 0.36 -30.26 -10.14
C LEU A 278 -1.01 -29.84 -10.68
N ASN A 279 -1.77 -30.78 -11.24
CA ASN A 279 -3.15 -30.51 -11.66
C ASN A 279 -4.08 -30.52 -10.44
N PHE A 280 -4.76 -29.41 -10.15
CA PHE A 280 -5.65 -29.33 -8.99
C PHE A 280 -6.98 -30.07 -9.20
N SER A 281 -7.43 -30.22 -10.44
CA SER A 281 -8.72 -30.80 -10.81
C SER A 281 -8.71 -32.32 -10.92
N THR A 282 -7.63 -32.90 -11.46
CA THR A 282 -7.53 -34.33 -11.77
C THR A 282 -6.42 -35.04 -10.99
N GLY A 283 -5.55 -34.28 -10.30
CA GLY A 283 -4.47 -34.82 -9.51
C GLY A 283 -4.86 -35.13 -8.06
N PRO A 284 -4.01 -35.83 -7.30
CA PRO A 284 -4.21 -36.09 -5.87
C PRO A 284 -3.91 -34.83 -5.03
N PHE A 285 -4.62 -33.73 -5.31
CA PHE A 285 -4.32 -32.41 -4.76
C PHE A 285 -4.26 -32.40 -3.23
N ASP A 286 -5.21 -33.02 -2.54
CA ASP A 286 -5.29 -32.98 -1.07
C ASP A 286 -4.09 -33.64 -0.38
N SER A 287 -3.56 -34.74 -0.93
CA SER A 287 -2.40 -35.42 -0.35
C SER A 287 -1.13 -34.60 -0.54
N PHE A 288 -0.95 -34.01 -1.72
CA PHE A 288 0.18 -33.12 -2.03
C PHE A 288 0.11 -31.85 -1.21
N LYS A 289 -1.06 -31.22 -1.11
CA LYS A 289 -1.27 -30.04 -0.28
C LYS A 289 -0.88 -30.31 1.17
N SER A 290 -1.36 -31.42 1.74
CA SER A 290 -1.05 -31.80 3.13
C SER A 290 0.44 -32.06 3.33
N ALA A 291 1.07 -32.84 2.44
CA ALA A 291 2.49 -33.14 2.52
C ALA A 291 3.37 -31.89 2.34
N TYR A 292 2.99 -31.01 1.42
CA TYR A 292 3.74 -29.78 1.13
C TYR A 292 3.58 -28.74 2.25
N SER A 293 2.40 -28.63 2.86
CA SER A 293 2.20 -27.84 4.08
C SER A 293 3.04 -28.36 5.25
N ALA A 294 3.12 -29.68 5.43
CA ALA A 294 3.99 -30.28 6.45
C ALA A 294 5.48 -29.97 6.18
N ALA A 295 5.92 -30.02 4.92
CA ALA A 295 7.26 -29.60 4.56
C ALA A 295 7.50 -28.12 4.89
N ALA A 296 6.60 -27.22 4.51
CA ALA A 296 6.73 -25.79 4.79
C ALA A 296 6.74 -25.50 6.32
N GLU A 297 6.04 -26.29 7.13
CA GLU A 297 6.15 -26.22 8.60
C GLU A 297 7.53 -26.63 9.10
N GLU A 298 8.09 -27.73 8.58
CA GLU A 298 9.40 -28.22 8.98
C GLU A 298 10.54 -27.25 8.60
N PHE A 299 10.39 -26.51 7.49
CA PHE A 299 11.37 -25.54 7.02
C PHE A 299 11.05 -24.09 7.44
N LYS A 300 10.12 -23.85 8.37
CA LYS A 300 9.69 -22.48 8.73
C LYS A 300 10.81 -21.57 9.26
N ASP A 301 11.84 -22.16 9.88
CA ASP A 301 13.00 -21.44 10.42
C ASP A 301 14.07 -21.16 9.35
N LYS A 302 13.87 -21.68 8.13
CA LYS A 302 14.68 -21.36 6.96
C LYS A 302 13.98 -20.25 6.19
N GLU A 303 14.74 -19.34 5.60
CA GLU A 303 14.21 -18.26 4.76
C GLU A 303 13.79 -18.77 3.37
N ILE A 304 13.02 -19.87 3.30
CA ILE A 304 12.56 -20.49 2.05
C ILE A 304 11.06 -20.16 1.88
N LYS A 305 10.68 -19.74 0.68
CA LYS A 305 9.27 -19.50 0.31
C LYS A 305 8.72 -20.72 -0.41
N PHE A 306 7.50 -21.13 -0.05
CA PHE A 306 6.81 -22.27 -0.63
C PHE A 306 5.63 -21.84 -1.50
N LEU A 307 5.48 -22.44 -2.68
CA LEU A 307 4.36 -22.21 -3.59
C LEU A 307 3.82 -23.55 -4.10
N ILE A 308 2.49 -23.67 -4.14
CA ILE A 308 1.78 -24.78 -4.80
C ILE A 308 0.97 -24.20 -5.96
N GLY A 309 1.17 -24.70 -7.18
CA GLY A 309 0.60 -24.12 -8.39
C GLY A 309 -0.18 -25.11 -9.23
N ASP A 310 -1.34 -24.67 -9.70
CA ASP A 310 -2.15 -25.39 -10.67
C ASP A 310 -1.56 -25.24 -12.07
N ILE A 311 -1.47 -26.33 -12.81
CA ILE A 311 -0.90 -26.31 -14.16
C ILE A 311 -1.68 -25.40 -15.12
N GLU A 312 -3.01 -25.33 -14.98
CA GLU A 312 -3.83 -24.53 -15.90
C GLU A 312 -3.62 -23.03 -15.69
N ALA A 313 -3.39 -22.62 -14.43
CA ALA A 313 -3.16 -21.23 -14.06
C ALA A 313 -1.70 -20.78 -14.29
N SER A 314 -0.75 -21.72 -14.31
CA SER A 314 0.68 -21.43 -14.24
C SER A 314 1.45 -21.60 -15.56
N GLN A 315 0.77 -21.63 -16.71
CA GLN A 315 1.39 -21.79 -18.03
C GLN A 315 2.53 -20.79 -18.32
N GLY A 316 2.39 -19.54 -17.88
CA GLY A 316 3.45 -18.54 -18.00
C GLY A 316 4.72 -18.91 -17.22
N ALA A 317 4.57 -19.51 -16.04
CA ALA A 317 5.70 -20.04 -15.27
C ALA A 317 6.32 -21.25 -15.98
N PHE A 318 5.52 -22.16 -16.52
CA PHE A 318 6.02 -23.31 -17.29
C PHE A 318 6.87 -22.86 -18.48
N GLN A 319 6.39 -21.86 -19.23
CA GLN A 319 7.15 -21.28 -20.35
C GLN A 319 8.45 -20.62 -19.87
N TYR A 320 8.40 -19.81 -18.80
CA TYR A 320 9.58 -19.12 -18.26
C TYR A 320 10.65 -20.08 -17.74
N PHE A 321 10.23 -21.16 -17.08
CA PHE A 321 11.13 -22.14 -16.48
C PHE A 321 11.47 -23.32 -17.40
N GLY A 322 10.83 -23.43 -18.57
CA GLY A 322 11.03 -24.55 -19.50
C GLY A 322 10.48 -25.89 -19.00
N LEU A 323 9.41 -25.84 -18.21
CA LEU A 323 8.75 -27.02 -17.63
C LEU A 323 7.73 -27.59 -18.62
N LYS A 324 7.43 -28.89 -18.47
CA LYS A 324 6.40 -29.57 -19.27
C LYS A 324 5.33 -30.18 -18.38
N GLU A 325 4.08 -30.16 -18.86
CA GLU A 325 2.95 -30.70 -18.09
C GLU A 325 3.09 -32.19 -17.81
N ASP A 326 3.68 -32.96 -18.73
CA ASP A 326 3.92 -34.39 -18.57
C ASP A 326 4.88 -34.72 -17.43
N GLN A 327 5.68 -33.75 -16.95
CA GLN A 327 6.60 -33.91 -15.82
C GLN A 327 5.92 -33.81 -14.45
N THR A 328 4.65 -33.40 -14.41
CA THR A 328 3.93 -33.16 -13.16
C THR A 328 3.46 -34.46 -12.48
N PRO A 329 3.30 -34.49 -11.15
CA PRO A 329 3.66 -33.45 -10.17
C PRO A 329 5.17 -33.20 -10.13
N LEU A 330 5.60 -31.93 -10.09
CA LEU A 330 7.01 -31.56 -10.09
C LEU A 330 7.31 -30.52 -9.03
N ILE A 331 8.53 -30.53 -8.48
CA ILE A 331 9.03 -29.45 -7.64
C ILE A 331 10.23 -28.80 -8.32
N LEU A 332 10.15 -27.48 -8.48
CA LEU A 332 11.25 -26.63 -8.90
C LEU A 332 11.75 -25.85 -7.69
N ILE A 333 13.03 -25.99 -7.37
CA ILE A 333 13.71 -25.12 -6.41
C ILE A 333 14.54 -24.10 -7.18
N GLN A 334 14.39 -22.84 -6.80
CA GLN A 334 15.24 -21.75 -7.24
C GLN A 334 15.96 -21.20 -6.01
N ASP A 335 17.28 -21.31 -5.95
CA ASP A 335 18.07 -20.73 -4.86
C ASP A 335 18.26 -19.21 -5.03
N GLY A 336 18.90 -18.57 -4.05
CA GLY A 336 19.18 -17.13 -4.07
C GLY A 336 20.10 -16.68 -5.22
N ASP A 337 20.90 -17.59 -5.78
CA ASP A 337 21.76 -17.36 -6.95
C ASP A 337 21.04 -17.65 -8.27
N SER A 338 19.73 -17.91 -8.24
CA SER A 338 18.91 -18.33 -9.37
C SER A 338 19.33 -19.67 -10.01
N LYS A 339 20.10 -20.52 -9.32
CA LYS A 339 20.28 -21.91 -9.74
C LYS A 339 18.97 -22.66 -9.55
N LYS A 340 18.67 -23.51 -10.52
CA LYS A 340 17.40 -24.22 -10.63
C LYS A 340 17.62 -25.71 -10.44
N PHE A 341 16.83 -26.32 -9.57
CA PHE A 341 16.82 -27.76 -9.33
C PHE A 341 15.41 -28.27 -9.57
N LEU A 342 15.27 -29.22 -10.49
CA LEU A 342 13.98 -29.75 -10.89
C LEU A 342 13.88 -31.23 -10.50
N LYS A 343 12.82 -31.56 -9.78
CA LYS A 343 12.39 -32.94 -9.55
C LYS A 343 11.03 -33.14 -10.18
N VAL A 344 10.96 -34.08 -11.12
CA VAL A 344 9.75 -34.44 -11.86
C VAL A 344 9.10 -35.69 -11.27
N HIS A 345 7.82 -35.90 -11.54
CA HIS A 345 7.02 -37.05 -11.08
C HIS A 345 7.20 -37.35 -9.59
N VAL A 346 7.11 -36.30 -8.78
CA VAL A 346 7.25 -36.37 -7.33
C VAL A 346 6.05 -37.08 -6.73
N GLU A 347 6.29 -37.95 -5.76
CA GLU A 347 5.24 -38.55 -4.92
C GLU A 347 5.10 -37.75 -3.61
N ALA A 348 3.87 -37.64 -3.10
CA ALA A 348 3.55 -36.77 -1.96
C ALA A 348 4.36 -37.11 -0.69
N ASP A 349 4.56 -38.40 -0.41
CA ASP A 349 5.27 -38.90 0.77
C ASP A 349 6.80 -38.69 0.69
N GLN A 350 7.34 -38.43 -0.50
CA GLN A 350 8.78 -38.20 -0.73
C GLN A 350 9.19 -36.73 -0.65
N ILE A 351 8.23 -35.80 -0.69
CA ILE A 351 8.45 -34.34 -0.75
C ILE A 351 9.41 -33.88 0.35
N VAL A 352 9.07 -34.20 1.62
CA VAL A 352 9.82 -33.74 2.79
C VAL A 352 11.26 -34.28 2.75
N ALA A 353 11.43 -35.57 2.45
CA ALA A 353 12.74 -36.20 2.40
C ALA A 353 13.64 -35.56 1.32
N TRP A 354 13.08 -35.27 0.15
CA TRP A 354 13.80 -34.65 -0.95
C TRP A 354 14.20 -33.20 -0.64
N LEU A 355 13.29 -32.42 -0.04
CA LEU A 355 13.62 -31.05 0.38
C LEU A 355 14.73 -31.04 1.44
N LYS A 356 14.75 -32.02 2.36
CA LYS A 356 15.84 -32.18 3.33
C LYS A 356 17.16 -32.45 2.63
N GLU A 357 17.20 -33.42 1.72
CA GLU A 357 18.42 -33.74 0.97
C GLU A 357 18.96 -32.50 0.25
N TYR A 358 18.09 -31.73 -0.38
CA TYR A 358 18.48 -30.50 -1.06
C TYR A 358 19.00 -29.41 -0.09
N PHE A 359 18.21 -29.01 0.91
CA PHE A 359 18.57 -27.89 1.77
C PHE A 359 19.65 -28.23 2.81
N VAL A 360 19.92 -29.51 3.07
CA VAL A 360 21.05 -29.96 3.91
C VAL A 360 22.34 -30.06 3.09
N SER A 361 22.28 -30.39 1.80
CA SER A 361 23.48 -30.49 0.93
C SER A 361 23.96 -29.14 0.37
N ALA A 362 23.09 -28.12 0.40
CA ALA A 362 23.37 -26.79 -0.14
C ALA A 362 23.86 -25.76 0.90
N GLY A 363 23.86 -26.09 2.20
CA GLY A 363 24.41 -25.28 3.29
C GLY A 363 25.72 -25.86 3.80
#